data_AF-A0A6L7W9U9-F1
#
_entry.id   AF-A0A6L7W9U9-F1
#
_cell.length_a   1.000
_cell.length_b   1.000
_cell.length_c   1.000
_cell.angle_alpha   90.00
_cell.angle_beta   90.00
_cell.angle_gamma   90.00
#
_symmetry.space_group_name_H-M   'P 1'
#
loop_
_entity.id
_entity.type
_entity.pdbx_description
1 polymer ?
#
loop_
_entity_poly.entity_id
_entity_poly.type
_entity_poly.pdbx_seq_one_letter_code
_entity_poly.pdbx_strand_id
1 'polypeptide(L)' 'MSQTAVWSPVEGTVDEILAQVPRPFDAMMASDIPAVIVRRTFPSDHCAALIERFYERGLLYDPRKVGDGSPRRV' A
#
# COMPACT_ATOMS: atom_id res chain seq x y z
N MET A 1 -33.34 13.10 -3.12
CA MET A 1 -31.96 13.44 -2.76
C MET A 1 -31.13 12.20 -2.97
N SER A 2 -30.29 12.14 -4.01
CA SER A 2 -29.46 10.97 -4.30
C SER A 2 -28.19 11.03 -3.44
N GLN A 3 -28.00 10.04 -2.58
CA GLN A 3 -26.81 9.93 -1.74
C GLN A 3 -25.65 9.40 -2.60
N THR A 4 -24.59 10.19 -2.75
CA THR A 4 -23.37 9.75 -3.43
C THR A 4 -22.67 8.73 -2.55
N ALA A 5 -22.81 7.44 -2.85
CA ALA A 5 -22.04 6.40 -2.20
C ALA A 5 -20.55 6.64 -2.52
N VAL A 6 -19.72 6.80 -1.49
CA VAL A 6 -18.28 6.98 -1.66
C VAL A 6 -17.70 5.63 -2.05
N TRP A 7 -17.19 5.52 -3.27
CA TRP A 7 -16.49 4.34 -3.77
C TRP A 7 -15.10 4.28 -3.14
N SER A 8 -15.04 3.71 -1.93
CA SER A 8 -13.85 3.68 -1.07
C SER A 8 -13.19 2.30 -1.06
N PRO A 9 -11.85 2.22 -1.07
CA PRO A 9 -11.15 0.95 -0.91
C PRO A 9 -11.40 0.36 0.48
N VAL A 10 -11.32 -0.97 0.59
CA VAL A 10 -11.23 -1.65 1.88
C VAL A 10 -9.77 -1.75 2.28
N GLU A 11 -9.44 -1.36 3.51
CA GLU A 11 -8.07 -1.42 4.02
C GLU A 11 -8.01 -2.00 5.43
N GLY A 12 -6.90 -2.68 5.73
CA GLY A 12 -6.68 -3.32 7.03
C GLY A 12 -5.70 -4.48 6.95
N THR A 13 -5.57 -5.21 8.05
CA THR A 13 -4.95 -6.54 8.05
C THR A 13 -5.82 -7.53 7.27
N VAL A 14 -5.27 -8.70 6.93
CA VAL A 14 -6.03 -9.75 6.24
C VAL A 14 -7.30 -10.12 7.01
N ASP A 15 -7.19 -10.29 8.33
CA ASP A 15 -8.34 -10.67 9.17
C ASP A 15 -9.38 -9.54 9.27
N GLU A 16 -8.95 -8.29 9.41
CA GLU A 16 -9.85 -7.12 9.43
C GLU A 16 -10.59 -6.97 8.09
N ILE A 17 -9.92 -7.23 6.96
CA ILE A 17 -10.52 -7.17 5.64
C ILE A 17 -11.54 -8.30 5.47
N LEU A 18 -11.18 -9.53 5.84
CA LEU A 18 -12.08 -10.69 5.70
C LEU A 18 -13.29 -10.61 6.64
N ALA A 19 -13.16 -9.96 7.80
CA ALA A 19 -14.27 -9.68 8.70
C ALA A 19 -15.26 -8.65 8.12
N GLN A 20 -14.77 -7.68 7.34
CA GLN A 20 -15.60 -6.65 6.69
C GLN A 20 -16.21 -7.14 5.37
N VAL A 21 -15.39 -7.79 4.53
CA VAL A 21 -15.75 -8.25 3.19
C VAL A 21 -15.19 -9.67 3.01
N PRO A 22 -15.99 -10.73 3.27
CA PRO A 22 -15.51 -12.12 3.25
C PRO A 22 -14.94 -12.58 1.90
N ARG A 23 -15.41 -11.98 0.80
CA ARG A 23 -14.94 -12.25 -0.56
C ARG A 23 -14.55 -10.92 -1.24
N PRO A 24 -13.42 -10.32 -0.84
CA PRO A 24 -13.09 -8.95 -1.23
C PRO A 24 -12.80 -8.82 -2.73
N PHE A 25 -12.29 -9.87 -3.36
CA PHE A 25 -12.07 -9.88 -4.81
C PHE A 25 -13.36 -10.06 -5.61
N ASP A 26 -14.36 -10.78 -5.09
CA ASP A 26 -15.69 -10.84 -5.72
C ASP A 26 -16.35 -9.46 -5.68
N ALA A 27 -16.27 -8.76 -4.53
CA ALA A 27 -16.76 -7.39 -4.38
C ALA A 27 -16.04 -6.39 -5.31
N MET A 28 -14.74 -6.56 -5.50
CA MET A 28 -13.95 -5.75 -6.45
C MET A 28 -14.37 -6.02 -7.90
N MET A 29 -14.61 -7.28 -8.27
CA MET A 29 -15.10 -7.66 -9.60
C MET A 29 -16.53 -7.13 -9.86
N ALA A 30 -17.36 -7.05 -8.83
CA ALA A 30 -18.69 -6.44 -8.90
C ALA A 30 -18.66 -4.90 -8.93
N SER A 31 -17.48 -4.28 -8.83
CA SER A 31 -17.29 -2.83 -8.69
C SER A 31 -17.89 -2.22 -7.42
N ASP A 32 -18.19 -3.02 -6.40
CA ASP A 32 -18.68 -2.54 -5.10
C ASP A 32 -17.58 -1.76 -4.36
N ILE A 33 -16.33 -2.20 -4.52
CA ILE A 33 -15.13 -1.54 -3.98
C ILE A 33 -14.06 -1.36 -5.07
N PRO A 34 -13.26 -0.28 -5.02
CA PRO A 34 -12.23 -0.02 -6.02
C PRO A 34 -10.95 -0.83 -5.83
N ALA A 35 -10.59 -1.17 -4.59
CA ALA A 35 -9.35 -1.84 -4.26
C ALA A 35 -9.36 -2.46 -2.86
N VAL A 36 -8.42 -3.39 -2.64
CA VAL A 36 -8.11 -4.01 -1.35
C VAL A 36 -6.69 -3.61 -0.96
N ILE A 37 -6.52 -2.90 0.16
CA ILE A 37 -5.22 -2.42 0.64
C ILE A 37 -4.84 -3.19 1.91
N VAL A 38 -3.98 -4.20 1.76
CA VAL A 38 -3.51 -4.98 2.89
C VAL A 38 -2.39 -4.23 3.61
N ARG A 39 -2.59 -3.95 4.90
CA ARG A 39 -1.65 -3.27 5.79
C ARG A 39 -0.92 -4.30 6.64
N ARG A 40 0.33 -4.00 7.01
CA ARG A 40 1.15 -4.78 7.94
C ARG A 40 1.36 -6.25 7.53
N THR A 41 1.30 -6.57 6.24
CA THR A 41 1.55 -7.94 5.73
C THR A 41 3.01 -8.37 5.93
N PHE A 42 3.93 -7.42 5.83
CA PHE A 42 5.36 -7.66 5.98
C PHE A 42 5.91 -6.93 7.20
N PRO A 43 6.84 -7.55 7.95
CA PRO A 43 7.57 -6.88 9.02
C PRO A 43 8.24 -5.59 8.52
N SER A 44 8.20 -4.54 9.34
CA SER A 44 8.73 -3.22 8.95
C SER A 44 10.23 -3.22 8.73
N ASP A 45 10.96 -4.03 9.50
CA ASP A 45 12.40 -4.25 9.37
C ASP A 45 12.76 -4.96 8.05
N HIS A 46 11.95 -5.93 7.61
CA HIS A 46 12.13 -6.56 6.30
C HIS A 46 11.94 -5.56 5.16
N CYS A 47 10.90 -4.71 5.24
CA CYS A 47 10.67 -3.63 4.27
C CYS A 47 11.84 -2.65 4.23
N ALA A 48 12.32 -2.22 5.41
CA ALA A 48 13.47 -1.32 5.49
C ALA A 48 14.73 -1.94 4.87
N ALA A 49 15.05 -3.19 5.24
CA ALA A 49 16.21 -3.91 4.69
C ALA A 49 16.14 -4.10 3.18
N LEU A 50 14.94 -4.30 2.61
CA LEU A 50 14.76 -4.37 1.16
C LEU A 50 15.12 -3.04 0.47
N ILE A 51 14.66 -1.91 1.03
CA ILE A 51 14.96 -0.58 0.49
C ILE A 51 16.46 -0.28 0.60
N GLU A 52 17.11 -0.58 1.73
CA GLU A 52 18.56 -0.41 1.88
C GLU A 52 19.33 -1.20 0.83
N ARG A 53 18.96 -2.45 0.56
CA ARG A 53 19.59 -3.27 -0.50
C ARG A 53 19.42 -2.66 -1.89
N PHE A 54 18.34 -1.93 -2.16
CA PHE A 54 18.20 -1.22 -3.43
C PHE A 54 19.15 -0.02 -3.52
N TYR A 55 19.36 0.71 -2.43
CA TYR A 55 20.34 1.78 -2.36
C TYR A 55 21.77 1.26 -2.54
N GLU A 56 22.15 0.21 -1.81
CA GLU A 56 23.49 -0.40 -1.87
C GLU A 56 23.84 -0.89 -3.28
N ARG A 57 22.84 -1.39 -4.01
CA ARG A 57 23.01 -1.89 -5.39
C ARG A 57 22.89 -0.80 -6.46
N GLY A 58 22.67 0.45 -6.07
CA GLY A 58 22.45 1.56 -7.01
C GLY A 58 21.17 1.43 -7.84
N LEU A 59 20.19 0.66 -7.36
CA LEU A 59 18.92 0.42 -8.04
C LEU A 59 17.87 1.49 -7.71
N LEU A 60 18.04 2.20 -6.60
CA LEU A 60 17.26 3.37 -6.23
C LEU A 60 18.17 4.53 -5.86
N TYR A 61 17.70 5.76 -6.12
CA TYR A 61 18.35 6.97 -5.64
C TYR A 61 18.26 7.03 -4.10
N ASP A 62 19.41 7.12 -3.43
CA ASP A 62 19.50 7.31 -1.99
C ASP A 62 19.57 8.81 -1.64
N PRO A 63 18.44 9.44 -1.21
CA PRO A 63 18.41 10.86 -0.88
C PRO A 63 19.29 11.22 0.33
N ARG A 64 19.72 10.23 1.12
CA ARG A 64 20.54 10.45 2.32
C ARG A 64 22.02 10.61 2.00
N LYS A 65 22.46 10.12 0.84
CA LYS A 65 23.88 10.13 0.43
C LYS A 65 24.20 11.15 -0.66
N VAL A 66 23.26 11.40 -1.58
CA VAL A 66 23.57 12.08 -2.85
C VAL A 66 22.73 13.35 -3.09
N GLY A 67 22.09 13.90 -2.06
CA GLY A 67 21.28 15.12 -2.16
C GLY A 67 21.32 15.99 -0.90
N ASP A 68 20.61 17.11 -0.96
CA ASP A 68 20.34 18.02 0.17
C ASP A 68 19.34 17.44 1.19
N GLY A 69 19.01 16.15 1.10
CA GLY A 69 17.97 15.49 1.88
C GLY A 69 16.54 15.80 1.42
N SER A 70 16.35 16.61 0.36
CA SER A 70 15.02 16.94 -0.16
C SER A 70 14.45 15.77 -0.98
N PRO A 71 13.23 15.28 -0.67
CA PRO A 71 12.57 14.27 -1.48
C PRO A 71 12.31 14.82 -2.89
N ARG A 72 12.92 14.21 -3.91
CA ARG A 72 12.53 14.47 -5.30
C ARG A 72 11.44 13.49 -5.68
N ARG A 73 10.24 14.00 -5.92
CA ARG A 73 9.19 13.23 -6.57
C ARG A 73 9.66 12.91 -7.98
N VAL A 74 9.83 11.62 -8.26
CA VAL A 74 9.83 11.07 -9.63
C VAL A 74 8.40 10.95 -10.12
#